data_AF-A0A1G4ZJY1-F1
#
_entry.id   AF-A0A1G4ZJY1-F1
#
_cell.length_a   1.000
_cell.length_b   1.000
_cell.length_c   1.000
_cell.angle_alpha   90.00
_cell.angle_beta   90.00
_cell.angle_gamma   90.00
#
_symmetry.space_group_name_H-M   'P 1'
#
loop_
_entity.id
_entity.type
_entity.pdbx_description
1 polymer ?
#
loop_
_entity_poly.entity_id
_entity_poly.type
_entity_poly.pdbx_seq_one_letter_code
_entity_poly.pdbx_strand_id
1 'polypeptide(L)' 'MSRHLLKLQHLFAKLQTRYGENDEAVRELGAQLAALEMIEAKGEELQVDSHTPQVAGRFRSGAIAASQAARLL' A
#
# COMPACT_ATOMS: atom_id res chain seq x y z
N MET A 1 -8.63 -4.58 -3.02
CA MET A 1 -8.92 -4.34 -4.44
C MET A 1 -9.69 -3.04 -4.63
N SER A 2 -9.24 -2.16 -5.53
CA SER A 2 -9.82 -0.81 -5.71
C SER A 2 -11.17 -0.82 -6.43
N ARG A 3 -12.00 0.20 -6.15
CA ARG A 3 -13.31 0.39 -6.83
C ARG A 3 -13.15 0.61 -8.34
N HIS A 4 -12.03 1.19 -8.76
CA HIS A 4 -11.75 1.46 -10.16
C HIS A 4 -11.41 0.17 -10.92
N LEU A 5 -10.61 -0.72 -10.33
CA LEU A 5 -10.26 -2.00 -10.93
C LEU A 5 -11.48 -2.91 -11.14
N LEU A 6 -12.36 -2.98 -10.14
CA LEU A 6 -13.65 -3.69 -10.26
C LEU A 6 -14.51 -3.18 -11.43
N LYS A 7 -14.53 -1.84 -11.64
CA LYS A 7 -15.25 -1.25 -12.76
C LYS A 7 -14.62 -1.63 -14.10
N LEU A 8 -13.29 -1.67 -14.18
CA LEU A 8 -12.56 -2.08 -15.38
C LEU A 8 -12.80 -3.55 -15.72
N GLN A 9 -12.76 -4.45 -14.73
CA GLN A 9 -13.12 -5.87 -14.91
C GLN A 9 -14.54 -6.05 -15.47
N HIS A 10 -15.51 -5.30 -14.93
CA HIS A 10 -16.88 -5.38 -15.41
C HIS A 10 -17.03 -4.85 -16.84
N LEU A 11 -16.31 -3.79 -17.22
CA LEU A 11 -16.32 -3.29 -18.59
C LEU A 11 -15.63 -4.28 -19.55
N PHE A 12 -14.53 -4.88 -19.11
CA PHE A 12 -13.80 -5.89 -19.87
C PHE A 12 -14.69 -7.12 -20.17
N ALA A 13 -15.42 -7.64 -19.18
CA ALA A 13 -16.34 -8.75 -19.40
C ALA A 13 -17.43 -8.43 -20.45
N LYS A 14 -17.92 -7.19 -20.48
CA LYS A 14 -18.87 -6.74 -21.52
C LYS A 14 -18.24 -6.68 -22.91
N LEU A 15 -16.98 -6.24 -23.00
CA LEU A 15 -16.24 -6.21 -24.26
C LEU A 15 -15.95 -7.62 -24.77
N GLN A 16 -15.50 -8.54 -23.91
CA GLN A 16 -15.33 -9.95 -24.25
C GLN A 16 -16.62 -10.58 -24.78
N THR A 17 -17.76 -10.31 -24.16
CA THR A 17 -19.07 -10.83 -24.60
C THR A 17 -19.46 -10.30 -25.98
N ARG A 18 -19.14 -9.04 -26.28
CA ARG A 18 -19.56 -8.37 -27.52
C ARG A 18 -18.63 -8.66 -28.71
N TYR A 19 -17.33 -8.66 -28.48
CA TYR A 19 -16.32 -8.74 -29.54
C TYR A 19 -15.63 -10.12 -29.60
N GLY A 20 -15.82 -10.94 -28.57
CA GLY A 20 -15.20 -12.25 -28.45
C GLY A 20 -13.82 -12.20 -27.80
N GLU A 21 -13.40 -13.32 -27.24
CA GLU A 21 -12.10 -13.48 -26.56
C GLU A 21 -10.89 -13.49 -27.51
N ASN A 22 -11.14 -13.68 -28.82
CA ASN A 22 -10.11 -13.69 -29.85
C ASN A 22 -9.85 -12.31 -30.48
N ASP A 23 -10.65 -11.31 -30.15
CA ASP A 23 -10.43 -9.94 -30.61
C ASP A 23 -9.11 -9.39 -30.03
N GLU A 24 -8.27 -8.82 -30.89
CA GLU A 24 -6.93 -8.36 -30.53
C GLU A 24 -6.95 -7.28 -29.44
N ALA A 25 -7.85 -6.30 -29.57
CA ALA A 25 -7.98 -5.21 -28.61
C ALA A 25 -8.52 -5.73 -27.27
N VAL A 26 -9.47 -6.67 -27.30
CA VAL A 26 -9.93 -7.36 -26.09
C VAL A 26 -8.79 -8.10 -25.41
N ARG A 27 -7.97 -8.86 -26.15
CA ARG A 27 -6.83 -9.57 -25.56
C ARG A 27 -5.80 -8.63 -24.93
N GLU A 28 -5.47 -7.53 -25.60
CA GLU A 28 -4.55 -6.53 -25.08
C GLU A 28 -5.10 -5.89 -23.79
N LEU A 29 -6.38 -5.51 -23.79
CA LEU A 29 -7.05 -4.97 -22.60
C LEU A 29 -7.05 -5.97 -21.43
N GLY A 30 -7.25 -7.26 -21.71
CA GLY A 30 -7.18 -8.32 -20.70
C GLY A 30 -5.79 -8.44 -20.08
N ALA A 31 -4.73 -8.37 -20.90
CA ALA A 31 -3.35 -8.41 -20.41
C ALA A 31 -3.00 -7.19 -19.54
N GLN A 32 -3.44 -5.99 -19.94
CA GLN A 32 -3.26 -4.76 -19.17
C GLN A 32 -4.01 -4.81 -17.83
N LEU A 33 -5.22 -5.36 -17.83
CA LEU A 33 -6.02 -5.52 -16.61
C LEU A 33 -5.37 -6.49 -15.62
N ALA A 34 -4.87 -7.63 -16.09
CA ALA A 34 -4.12 -8.58 -15.27
C ALA A 34 -2.85 -7.96 -14.67
N ALA A 35 -2.14 -7.12 -15.44
CA ALA A 35 -0.98 -6.39 -14.93
C ALA A 35 -1.36 -5.42 -13.79
N LEU A 36 -2.50 -4.73 -13.90
CA LEU A 36 -3.01 -3.84 -12.85
C LEU A 36 -3.40 -4.62 -11.59
N GLU A 37 -4.05 -5.77 -11.73
CA GLU A 37 -4.40 -6.66 -10.61
C GLU A 37 -3.15 -7.11 -9.84
N MET A 38 -2.08 -7.49 -10.55
CA MET A 38 -0.81 -7.87 -9.92
C MET A 38 -0.16 -6.70 -9.15
N ILE A 39 -0.27 -5.47 -9.67
CA ILE A 39 0.27 -4.29 -9.00
C ILE A 39 -0.52 -3.97 -7.73
N GLU A 40 -1.85 -4.04 -7.77
CA GLU A 40 -2.69 -3.84 -6.57
C GLU A 40 -2.44 -4.92 -5.52
N ALA A 41 -2.34 -6.20 -5.91
CA ALA A 41 -2.04 -7.29 -5.00
C ALA A 41 -0.69 -7.09 -4.28
N LYS A 42 0.36 -6.69 -5.02
CA LYS A 42 1.67 -6.37 -4.43
C LYS A 42 1.63 -5.13 -3.53
N GLY A 43 0.83 -4.14 -3.89
CA GLY A 43 0.62 -2.93 -3.09
C GLY A 43 -0.08 -3.23 -1.75
N GLU A 44 -1.02 -4.17 -1.74
CA GLU A 44 -1.67 -4.64 -0.51
C GLU A 44 -0.71 -5.42 0.38
N GLU A 45 0.12 -6.32 -0.19
CA GLU A 45 1.14 -7.07 0.56
C GLU A 45 2.14 -6.13 1.25
N LEU A 46 2.63 -5.09 0.56
CA LEU A 46 3.57 -4.10 1.11
C LEU A 46 2.97 -3.23 2.24
N GLN A 47 1.66 -2.99 2.25
CA GLN A 47 1.00 -2.24 3.32
C GLN A 47 0.80 -3.06 4.60
N VAL A 48 0.65 -4.38 4.49
CA VAL A 48 0.48 -5.28 5.64
C VAL A 48 1.79 -5.38 6.44
N ASP A 49 2.94 -5.43 5.78
CA ASP A 49 4.26 -5.46 6.45
C ASP A 49 4.67 -4.13 7.10
N SER A 50 3.98 -3.04 6.78
CA SER A 50 4.24 -1.71 7.37
C SER A 50 3.48 -1.45 8.68
N HIS A 51 2.60 -2.37 9.08
CA HIS A 51 1.77 -2.28 10.29
C HIS A 51 2.36 -3.06 11.48
N THR A 52 3.67 -2.97 11.71
CA THR A 52 4.21 -3.18 13.06
C THR A 52 3.96 -1.89 13.84
N PRO A 53 3.06 -1.86 14.85
CA PRO A 53 2.87 -0.68 15.67
C PRO A 53 4.20 -0.34 16.35
N GLN A 54 4.68 0.88 16.08
CA GLN A 54 5.71 1.55 16.85
C GLN A 54 5.20 1.71 18.29
N VAL A 55 5.42 0.70 19.15
CA VAL A 55 5.16 0.83 20.59
C VAL A 55 6.28 1.65 21.20
N ALA A 56 6.09 2.97 21.12
CA ALA A 56 6.37 3.97 22.13
C ALA A 56 7.25 3.55 23.33
N GLY A 57 8.57 3.42 23.11
CA GLY A 57 9.59 3.55 24.15
C GLY A 57 9.81 5.03 24.48
N ARG A 58 8.84 5.66 25.15
CA ARG A 58 8.87 7.06 25.59
C ARG A 58 9.96 7.23 26.66
N PHE A 59 11.20 7.51 26.27
CA PHE A 59 12.24 7.98 27.19
C PHE A 59 11.81 9.32 27.81
N ARG A 60 11.26 9.26 29.03
CA ARG A 60 11.10 10.42 29.91
C ARG A 60 12.41 10.63 30.68
N SER A 61 13.37 11.31 30.08
CA SER A 61 14.48 11.90 30.83
C SER A 61 14.01 13.24 31.40
N GLY A 62 13.21 13.17 32.46
CA GLY A 62 12.79 14.31 33.27
C GLY A 62 13.63 14.38 34.54
N ALA A 63 14.33 15.51 34.69
CA ALA A 63 14.75 16.13 35.95
C ALA A 63 15.65 15.33 36.92
N ILE A 64 16.94 15.65 36.90
CA ILE A 64 17.68 15.88 38.14
C ILE A 64 18.28 17.28 38.06
N ALA A 65 17.55 18.26 38.60
CA ALA A 65 18.14 19.50 39.08
C ALA A 65 18.51 19.26 40.55
N ALA A 66 19.79 19.31 40.90
CA ALA A 66 20.23 19.49 42.29
C ALA A 66 21.58 20.22 42.32
N SER A 67 21.46 21.49 42.69
CA SER A 67 22.47 22.44 43.13
C SER A 67 23.54 21.88 44.10
N GLN A 68 24.82 22.18 43.84
CA GLN A 68 25.87 22.55 44.82
C GLN A 68 27.19 22.75 44.06
N ALA A 69 27.67 23.99 43.86
CA ALA A 69 28.54 24.70 44.80
C ALA A 69 29.83 23.94 45.15
N ALA A 70 30.95 24.33 44.54
CA ALA A 70 32.22 24.59 45.25
C ALA A 70 33.29 25.12 44.28
N ARG A 71 33.79 26.32 44.60
CA ARG A 71 35.08 26.87 44.17
C ARG A 71 36.25 26.03 44.71
N LEU A 72 37.45 26.30 44.16
CA LEU A 72 38.83 25.92 44.56
C LEU A 72 39.39 24.82 43.63
N LEU A 73 40.55 24.94 42.98
CA LEU A 73 41.77 25.75 43.19
C LEU A 73 42.27 26.32 41.85
#